data_AF-A0A026WV92-F1
#
_entry.id   AF-A0A026WV92-F1
#
_cell.length_a   1.000
_cell.length_b   1.000
_cell.length_c   1.000
_cell.angle_alpha   90.00
_cell.angle_beta   90.00
_cell.angle_gamma   90.00
#
_symmetry.space_group_name_H-M   'P 1'
#
loop_
_entity.id
_entity.type
_entity.pdbx_description
1 polymer ?
#
loop_
_entity_poly.entity_id
_entity_poly.type
_entity_poly.pdbx_seq_one_letter_code
_entity_poly.pdbx_strand_id
1 'polypeptide(L)'
;MPSYRPWGSTDNGQIEFESLTDETLEGALNVMRKSFFLYEPVCMGVDLMSESGASEELIKLSLNAAKDGVSVVAIDVTTNEVVGVLFNKIQVPANSTEKSYFEQFSENCRYKSSKGLVDYMINIDSRINLFEHYNVDCILELMFLATLPEYGKRRIGELLISSSLELGRELKHGKNVRTPVTVYGKKELTNNNTIPTMVSGIMTSIYSQRIATKLHFERLLEVSYDDYEFGGKKFSERIDPKHSYSVLVTKRRSLDHSRTMSVCLGTDRTGAIEFKILTKDKIEDALAVQSETMHQECIAIGMGMYEDPGAPEEMQSAFREVIKDGCTVPLKPGEVDPFALFVENNIKHRSCRDLLNFLDYVESVDIFQKYNVKGVMEIFYIGTHPQYQGHGIGREITEKSLEVARGLRDGKLKQICIADKIVNEHVRPEIVFCVAASMYSQRIMEKLNFEILNELRYEEYVRGGKKMSDRIGHMHKTIRYVAHKL
;
A
#
# COMPACT_ATOMS: atom_id res chain seq x y z
N MET A 1 -5.05 -4.03 -33.17
CA MET A 1 -4.44 -3.27 -32.05
C MET A 1 -3.08 -3.87 -31.78
N PRO A 2 -2.02 -3.09 -31.50
CA PRO A 2 -0.72 -3.67 -31.22
C PRO A 2 -0.82 -4.59 -29.99
N SER A 3 -0.23 -5.77 -30.07
CA SER A 3 -0.14 -6.76 -28.98
C SER A 3 0.77 -6.29 -27.84
N TYR A 4 1.55 -5.24 -28.08
CA TYR A 4 2.48 -4.63 -27.14
C TYR A 4 1.74 -3.80 -26.08
N ARG A 5 1.85 -4.21 -24.80
CA ARG A 5 1.35 -3.48 -23.63
C ARG A 5 2.42 -3.46 -22.53
N PRO A 6 3.19 -2.38 -22.40
CA PRO A 6 4.18 -2.25 -21.34
C PRO A 6 3.51 -1.96 -20.00
N TRP A 7 3.97 -2.66 -18.96
CA TRP A 7 3.59 -2.47 -17.56
C TRP A 7 4.66 -1.68 -16.78
N GLY A 8 5.84 -1.50 -17.35
CA GLY A 8 6.94 -0.71 -16.79
C GLY A 8 8.30 -1.21 -17.24
N SER A 9 9.35 -0.68 -16.64
CA SER A 9 10.74 -1.11 -16.85
C SER A 9 11.52 -1.09 -15.54
N THR A 10 12.71 -1.69 -15.53
CA THR A 10 13.70 -1.42 -14.48
C THR A 10 14.15 0.05 -14.52
N ASP A 11 14.71 0.55 -13.42
CA ASP A 11 15.16 1.96 -13.28
C ASP A 11 16.17 2.37 -14.37
N ASN A 12 16.97 1.42 -14.85
CA ASN A 12 17.94 1.63 -15.93
C ASN A 12 17.38 1.39 -17.34
N GLY A 13 16.09 1.07 -17.47
CA GLY A 13 15.41 0.77 -18.74
C GLY A 13 15.85 -0.52 -19.44
N GLN A 14 16.74 -1.33 -18.84
CA GLN A 14 17.27 -2.53 -19.50
C GLN A 14 16.24 -3.64 -19.65
N ILE A 15 15.36 -3.81 -18.66
CA ILE A 15 14.34 -4.85 -18.66
C ILE A 15 12.97 -4.19 -18.74
N GLU A 16 12.20 -4.53 -19.78
CA GLU A 16 10.80 -4.14 -19.94
C GLU A 16 9.87 -5.24 -19.46
N PHE A 17 8.73 -4.85 -18.90
CA PHE A 17 7.68 -5.75 -18.46
C PHE A 17 6.46 -5.55 -19.35
N GLU A 18 5.89 -6.61 -19.89
CA GLU A 18 4.73 -6.53 -20.79
C GLU A 18 3.78 -7.72 -20.62
N SER A 19 2.56 -7.59 -21.13
CA SER A 19 1.65 -8.73 -21.22
C SER A 19 2.25 -9.81 -22.12
N LEU A 20 2.09 -11.07 -21.73
CA LEU A 20 2.47 -12.22 -22.56
C LEU A 20 1.72 -12.18 -23.91
N THR A 21 2.45 -12.35 -25.01
CA THR A 21 1.92 -12.37 -26.38
C THR A 21 2.27 -13.67 -27.09
N ASP A 22 1.82 -13.84 -28.34
CA ASP A 22 2.22 -14.96 -29.19
C ASP A 22 3.74 -14.96 -29.43
N GLU A 23 4.33 -13.78 -29.60
CA GLU A 23 5.75 -13.60 -29.89
C GLU A 23 6.64 -13.96 -28.68
N THR A 24 6.15 -13.71 -27.46
CA THR A 24 6.90 -13.95 -26.22
C THR A 24 6.60 -15.29 -25.56
N LEU A 25 5.59 -16.03 -26.04
CA LEU A 25 5.14 -17.29 -25.44
C LEU A 25 6.25 -18.35 -25.35
N GLU A 26 6.98 -18.61 -26.44
CA GLU A 26 8.04 -19.63 -26.40
C GLU A 26 9.21 -19.18 -25.50
N GLY A 27 9.52 -17.88 -25.48
CA GLY A 27 10.51 -17.32 -24.57
C GLY A 27 10.13 -17.55 -23.10
N ALA A 28 8.87 -17.30 -22.75
CA ALA A 28 8.32 -17.57 -21.42
C ALA A 28 8.39 -19.06 -21.04
N LEU A 29 8.04 -19.97 -21.96
CA LEU A 29 8.16 -21.42 -21.74
C LEU A 29 9.62 -21.85 -21.58
N ASN A 30 10.54 -21.23 -22.32
CA ASN A 30 11.97 -21.46 -22.16
C ASN A 30 12.49 -21.00 -20.77
N VAL A 31 11.97 -19.90 -20.21
CA VAL A 31 12.26 -19.52 -18.81
C VAL A 31 11.79 -20.60 -17.83
N MET A 32 10.61 -21.20 -18.04
CA MET A 32 10.13 -22.31 -17.20
C MET A 32 11.09 -23.51 -17.25
N ARG A 33 11.52 -23.90 -18.46
CA ARG A 33 12.44 -25.03 -18.68
C ARG A 33 13.83 -24.80 -18.09
N LYS A 34 14.38 -23.58 -18.25
CA LYS A 34 15.75 -23.25 -17.84
C LYS A 34 15.87 -22.71 -16.42
N SER A 35 14.76 -22.43 -15.74
CA SER A 35 14.77 -21.87 -14.39
C SER A 35 13.76 -22.56 -13.47
N PHE A 36 12.45 -22.38 -13.70
CA PHE A 36 11.42 -22.82 -12.74
C PHE A 36 11.55 -24.30 -12.39
N PHE A 37 11.55 -25.20 -13.38
CA PHE A 37 11.59 -26.65 -13.12
C PHE A 37 12.89 -27.13 -12.47
N LEU A 38 13.98 -26.36 -12.58
CA LEU A 38 15.29 -26.72 -12.03
C LEU A 38 15.47 -26.25 -10.58
N TYR A 39 14.85 -25.12 -10.20
CA TYR A 39 15.17 -24.42 -8.95
C TYR A 39 13.97 -24.18 -8.03
N GLU A 40 12.74 -24.43 -8.49
CA GLU A 40 11.56 -24.21 -7.67
C GLU A 40 11.44 -25.31 -6.57
N PRO A 41 11.22 -24.94 -5.30
CA PRO A 41 11.20 -25.88 -4.18
C PRO A 41 10.26 -27.08 -4.34
N VAL A 42 9.01 -26.89 -4.78
CA VAL A 42 8.08 -28.01 -4.95
C VAL A 42 8.50 -28.91 -6.11
N CYS A 43 9.01 -28.36 -7.22
CA CYS A 43 9.61 -29.12 -8.32
C CYS A 43 10.75 -30.01 -7.83
N MET A 44 11.62 -29.50 -6.95
CA MET A 44 12.68 -30.31 -6.31
C MET A 44 12.09 -31.35 -5.35
N GLY A 45 11.10 -30.96 -4.54
CA GLY A 45 10.42 -31.83 -3.57
C GLY A 45 9.79 -33.07 -4.20
N VAL A 46 9.22 -32.91 -5.40
CA VAL A 46 8.61 -34.00 -6.18
C VAL A 46 9.57 -34.63 -7.19
N ASP A 47 10.86 -34.30 -7.14
CA ASP A 47 11.89 -34.86 -8.02
C ASP A 47 11.54 -34.72 -9.52
N LEU A 48 10.98 -33.56 -9.90
CA LEU A 48 10.36 -33.33 -11.21
C LEU A 48 11.29 -33.65 -12.39
N MET A 49 12.55 -33.24 -12.28
CA MET A 49 13.52 -33.38 -13.36
C MET A 49 14.03 -34.81 -13.56
N SER A 50 13.79 -35.71 -12.59
CA SER A 50 14.18 -37.11 -12.69
C SER A 50 13.16 -37.96 -13.48
N GLU A 51 11.93 -37.48 -13.66
CA GLU A 51 10.89 -38.17 -14.42
C GLU A 51 10.68 -37.51 -15.81
N SER A 52 11.27 -38.13 -16.84
CA SER A 52 11.18 -37.63 -18.22
C SER A 52 9.74 -37.49 -18.69
N GLY A 53 9.37 -36.28 -19.12
CA GLY A 53 8.03 -35.92 -19.58
C GLY A 53 7.15 -35.24 -18.52
N ALA A 54 7.51 -35.30 -17.24
CA ALA A 54 6.75 -34.64 -16.16
C ALA A 54 6.75 -33.11 -16.30
N SER A 55 7.90 -32.51 -16.61
CA SER A 55 8.03 -31.07 -16.86
C SER A 55 7.22 -30.61 -18.08
N GLU A 56 7.09 -31.44 -19.12
CA GLU A 56 6.28 -31.13 -20.30
C GLU A 56 4.77 -31.13 -20.00
N GLU A 57 4.31 -31.88 -19.00
CA GLU A 57 2.94 -31.72 -18.49
C GLU A 57 2.77 -30.36 -17.82
N LEU A 58 3.73 -29.89 -17.02
CA LEU A 58 3.66 -28.56 -16.41
C LEU A 58 3.80 -27.41 -17.41
N ILE A 59 4.44 -27.64 -18.57
CA ILE A 59 4.38 -26.72 -19.72
C ILE A 59 2.94 -26.61 -20.25
N LYS A 60 2.20 -27.73 -20.37
CA LYS A 60 0.77 -27.68 -20.75
C LYS A 60 -0.07 -26.92 -19.73
N LEU A 61 0.26 -27.07 -18.45
CA LEU A 61 -0.38 -26.32 -17.37
C LEU A 61 -0.12 -24.81 -17.51
N SER A 62 1.13 -24.42 -17.81
CA SER A 62 1.51 -23.03 -18.08
C SER A 62 0.81 -22.45 -19.32
N LEU A 63 0.73 -23.24 -20.40
CA LEU A 63 -0.01 -22.90 -21.62
C LEU A 63 -1.50 -22.67 -21.34
N ASN A 64 -2.10 -23.51 -20.49
CA ASN A 64 -3.50 -23.34 -20.12
C ASN A 64 -3.73 -22.10 -19.25
N ALA A 65 -2.79 -21.75 -18.36
CA ALA A 65 -2.84 -20.46 -17.63
C ALA A 65 -2.71 -19.27 -18.60
N ALA A 66 -1.83 -19.36 -19.60
CA ALA A 66 -1.62 -18.33 -20.60
C ALA A 66 -2.92 -17.97 -21.38
N LYS A 67 -3.80 -18.95 -21.62
CA LYS A 67 -5.11 -18.73 -22.29
C LYS A 67 -6.00 -17.70 -21.60
N ASP A 68 -5.80 -17.45 -20.31
CA ASP A 68 -6.56 -16.44 -19.59
C ASP A 68 -6.20 -15.00 -20.00
N GLY A 69 -5.09 -14.83 -20.71
CA GLY A 69 -4.62 -13.55 -21.25
C GLY A 69 -4.17 -12.54 -20.19
N VAL A 70 -3.83 -13.01 -18.99
CA VAL A 70 -3.47 -12.19 -17.83
C VAL A 70 -2.02 -12.39 -17.36
N SER A 71 -1.19 -13.10 -18.13
CA SER A 71 0.22 -13.35 -17.80
C SER A 71 1.14 -12.21 -18.23
N VAL A 72 2.30 -12.10 -17.58
CA VAL A 72 3.28 -11.02 -17.80
C VAL A 72 4.67 -11.61 -18.04
N VAL A 73 5.46 -11.01 -18.92
CA VAL A 73 6.86 -11.35 -19.19
C VAL A 73 7.79 -10.18 -18.90
N ALA A 74 9.07 -10.49 -18.67
CA ALA A 74 10.17 -9.54 -18.57
C ALA A 74 11.14 -9.79 -19.73
N ILE A 75 11.51 -8.74 -20.46
CA ILE A 75 12.30 -8.81 -21.70
C ILE A 75 13.55 -7.94 -21.54
N ASP A 76 14.73 -8.47 -21.84
CA ASP A 76 15.93 -7.64 -21.98
C ASP A 76 15.87 -6.91 -23.32
N VAL A 77 15.79 -5.58 -23.28
CA VAL A 77 15.63 -4.71 -24.46
C VAL A 77 16.84 -4.82 -25.41
N THR A 78 18.01 -5.18 -24.89
CA THR A 78 19.25 -5.29 -25.68
C THR A 78 19.26 -6.57 -26.50
N THR A 79 18.84 -7.69 -25.93
CA THR A 79 18.86 -9.01 -26.58
C THR A 79 17.53 -9.38 -27.20
N ASN A 80 16.45 -8.68 -26.83
CA ASN A 80 15.07 -9.01 -27.14
C ASN A 80 14.67 -10.42 -26.67
N GLU A 81 15.30 -10.90 -25.60
CA GLU A 81 15.00 -12.21 -25.00
C GLU A 81 14.06 -12.07 -23.80
N VAL A 82 13.15 -13.03 -23.66
CA VAL A 82 12.33 -13.17 -22.44
C VAL A 82 13.21 -13.76 -21.33
N VAL A 83 13.43 -12.98 -20.28
CA VAL A 83 14.32 -13.31 -19.15
C VAL A 83 13.57 -13.61 -17.87
N GLY A 84 12.27 -13.33 -17.82
CA GLY A 84 11.41 -13.64 -16.70
C GLY A 84 9.95 -13.78 -17.15
N VAL A 85 9.17 -14.54 -16.36
CA VAL A 85 7.74 -14.74 -16.62
C VAL A 85 6.99 -14.88 -15.31
N LEU A 86 5.76 -14.39 -15.31
CA LEU A 86 4.73 -14.72 -14.35
C LEU A 86 3.47 -15.20 -15.09
N PHE A 87 3.26 -16.51 -15.11
CA PHE A 87 2.00 -17.08 -15.57
C PHE A 87 0.95 -16.85 -14.47
N ASN A 88 -0.11 -16.13 -14.82
CA ASN A 88 -1.24 -15.91 -13.92
C ASN A 88 -2.44 -16.75 -14.36
N LYS A 89 -3.27 -17.17 -13.41
CA LYS A 89 -4.52 -17.89 -13.66
C LYS A 89 -5.69 -17.12 -13.06
N ILE A 90 -6.76 -16.96 -13.82
CA ILE A 90 -8.07 -16.57 -13.28
C ILE A 90 -8.73 -17.81 -12.69
N GLN A 91 -9.02 -17.74 -11.39
CA GLN A 91 -9.82 -18.73 -10.70
C GLN A 91 -11.20 -18.16 -10.36
N VAL A 92 -12.21 -19.02 -10.44
CA VAL A 92 -13.60 -18.77 -10.04
C VAL A 92 -14.05 -19.91 -9.13
N PRO A 93 -15.03 -19.70 -8.23
CA PRO A 93 -15.56 -20.76 -7.40
C PRO A 93 -15.98 -21.95 -8.26
N ALA A 94 -15.54 -23.14 -7.89
CA ALA A 94 -16.12 -24.35 -8.46
C ALA A 94 -17.56 -24.49 -7.94
N ASN A 95 -18.50 -24.89 -8.80
CA ASN A 95 -19.80 -25.35 -8.33
C ASN A 95 -19.58 -26.56 -7.40
N SER A 96 -20.43 -26.76 -6.39
CA SER A 96 -20.27 -27.83 -5.38
C SER A 96 -20.20 -29.27 -5.94
N THR A 97 -20.47 -29.46 -7.23
CA THR A 97 -20.39 -30.73 -7.96
C THR A 97 -19.26 -30.79 -8.99
N GLU A 98 -18.55 -29.69 -9.23
CA GLU A 98 -17.49 -29.59 -10.24
C GLU A 98 -16.12 -29.59 -9.59
N LYS A 99 -15.17 -30.31 -10.19
CA LYS A 99 -13.77 -30.30 -9.76
C LYS A 99 -13.13 -28.97 -10.12
N SER A 100 -12.26 -28.48 -9.24
CA SER A 100 -11.41 -27.33 -9.52
C SER A 100 -10.51 -27.56 -10.74
N TYR A 101 -10.01 -26.47 -11.30
CA TYR A 101 -9.09 -26.49 -12.44
C TYR A 101 -7.86 -27.39 -12.18
N PHE A 102 -7.27 -27.30 -10.98
CA PHE A 102 -6.10 -28.10 -10.61
C PHE A 102 -6.43 -29.58 -10.43
N GLU A 103 -7.59 -29.91 -9.83
CA GLU A 103 -8.03 -31.30 -9.71
C GLU A 103 -8.25 -31.95 -11.08
N GLN A 104 -8.92 -31.26 -12.01
CA GLN A 104 -9.08 -31.74 -13.39
C GLN A 104 -7.73 -31.94 -14.08
N PHE A 105 -6.75 -31.06 -13.84
CA PHE A 105 -5.42 -31.21 -14.39
C PHE A 105 -4.66 -32.40 -13.76
N SER A 106 -4.68 -32.54 -12.43
CA SER A 106 -4.02 -33.64 -11.70
C SER A 106 -4.53 -35.02 -12.13
N GLU A 107 -5.81 -35.16 -12.46
CA GLU A 107 -6.37 -36.43 -12.95
C GLU A 107 -5.85 -36.85 -14.33
N ASN A 108 -5.39 -35.87 -15.12
CA ASN A 108 -4.85 -36.09 -16.44
C ASN A 108 -3.31 -36.17 -16.47
N CYS A 109 -2.63 -35.94 -15.33
CA CYS A 109 -1.20 -36.15 -15.21
C CYS A 109 -0.84 -37.63 -15.32
N ARG A 110 0.08 -37.95 -16.23
CA ARG A 110 0.58 -39.31 -16.44
C ARG A 110 1.78 -39.62 -15.56
N TYR A 111 2.54 -38.60 -15.21
CA TYR A 111 3.77 -38.70 -14.45
C TYR A 111 3.50 -38.43 -12.96
N LYS A 112 4.20 -39.16 -12.09
CA LYS A 112 3.98 -39.05 -10.64
C LYS A 112 4.45 -37.69 -10.13
N SER A 113 5.56 -37.17 -10.65
CA SER A 113 6.13 -35.90 -10.20
C SER A 113 5.29 -34.69 -10.60
N SER A 114 4.77 -34.65 -11.84
CA SER A 114 3.85 -33.59 -12.27
C SER A 114 2.55 -33.63 -11.47
N LYS A 115 1.99 -34.83 -11.26
CA LYS A 115 0.83 -35.05 -10.40
C LYS A 115 1.12 -34.59 -8.96
N GLY A 116 2.27 -34.97 -8.40
CA GLY A 116 2.66 -34.61 -7.04
C GLY A 116 2.75 -33.10 -6.80
N LEU A 117 3.24 -32.34 -7.79
CA LEU A 117 3.27 -30.87 -7.69
C LEU A 117 1.86 -30.28 -7.69
N VAL A 118 0.99 -30.77 -8.57
CA VAL A 118 -0.38 -30.26 -8.67
C VAL A 118 -1.19 -30.67 -7.43
N ASP A 119 -1.01 -31.89 -6.93
CA ASP A 119 -1.62 -32.38 -5.70
C ASP A 119 -1.15 -31.56 -4.47
N TYR A 120 0.11 -31.12 -4.45
CA TYR A 120 0.61 -30.19 -3.43
C TYR A 120 -0.14 -28.85 -3.47
N MET A 121 -0.33 -28.27 -4.67
CA MET A 121 -1.10 -27.02 -4.83
C MET A 121 -2.56 -27.21 -4.38
N ILE A 122 -3.21 -28.29 -4.83
CA ILE A 122 -4.59 -28.64 -4.41
C ILE A 122 -4.67 -28.79 -2.88
N ASN A 123 -3.68 -29.44 -2.25
CA ASN A 123 -3.69 -29.62 -0.81
C ASN A 123 -3.67 -28.26 -0.09
N ILE A 124 -2.80 -27.34 -0.50
CA ILE A 124 -2.73 -26.01 0.12
C ILE A 124 -4.02 -25.22 -0.10
N ASP A 125 -4.52 -25.18 -1.34
CA ASP A 125 -5.75 -24.46 -1.68
C ASP A 125 -6.97 -25.01 -0.92
N SER A 126 -7.01 -26.32 -0.66
CA SER A 126 -8.12 -26.96 0.08
C SER A 126 -8.12 -26.66 1.58
N ARG A 127 -7.00 -26.21 2.17
CA ARG A 127 -6.92 -25.92 3.61
C ARG A 127 -7.66 -24.64 4.00
N ILE A 128 -7.80 -23.69 3.07
CA ILE A 128 -8.56 -22.46 3.25
C ILE A 128 -9.30 -22.15 1.95
N ASN A 129 -10.63 -22.26 1.97
CA ASN A 129 -11.44 -21.81 0.83
C ASN A 129 -11.40 -20.28 0.73
N LEU A 130 -10.52 -19.75 -0.13
CA LEU A 130 -10.31 -18.31 -0.30
C LEU A 130 -11.56 -17.58 -0.82
N PHE A 131 -12.40 -18.25 -1.61
CA PHE A 131 -13.64 -17.67 -2.14
C PHE A 131 -14.65 -17.43 -1.01
N GLU A 132 -14.83 -18.41 -0.13
CA GLU A 132 -15.71 -18.28 1.05
C GLU A 132 -15.11 -17.34 2.09
N HIS A 133 -13.83 -17.52 2.42
CA HIS A 133 -13.12 -16.74 3.44
C HIS A 133 -13.17 -15.24 3.14
N TYR A 134 -13.02 -14.86 1.86
CA TYR A 134 -13.08 -13.48 1.42
C TYR A 134 -14.35 -13.11 0.67
N ASN A 135 -15.38 -13.94 0.63
CA ASN A 135 -16.62 -13.67 -0.11
C ASN A 135 -16.35 -13.03 -1.50
N VAL A 136 -15.50 -13.67 -2.30
CA VAL A 136 -15.15 -13.24 -3.66
C VAL A 136 -15.55 -14.31 -4.67
N ASP A 137 -15.80 -13.89 -5.90
CA ASP A 137 -16.21 -14.72 -7.02
C ASP A 137 -15.10 -14.89 -8.08
N CYS A 138 -13.99 -14.17 -7.96
CA CYS A 138 -12.89 -14.24 -8.91
C CYS A 138 -11.55 -13.82 -8.28
N ILE A 139 -10.54 -14.66 -8.51
CA ILE A 139 -9.19 -14.52 -7.96
C ILE A 139 -8.17 -14.54 -9.11
N LEU A 140 -7.20 -13.63 -9.06
CA LEU A 140 -6.00 -13.67 -9.89
C LEU A 140 -4.90 -14.43 -9.13
N GLU A 141 -4.68 -15.68 -9.51
CA GLU A 141 -3.65 -16.55 -8.95
C GLU A 141 -2.29 -16.26 -9.61
N LEU A 142 -1.28 -15.94 -8.81
CA LEU A 142 0.13 -15.76 -9.20
C LEU A 142 0.79 -17.13 -9.35
N MET A 143 0.40 -17.86 -10.39
CA MET A 143 0.58 -19.31 -10.47
C MET A 143 2.04 -19.75 -10.61
N PHE A 144 2.79 -19.25 -11.60
CA PHE A 144 4.21 -19.60 -11.79
C PHE A 144 5.07 -18.36 -12.03
N LEU A 145 5.97 -18.07 -11.08
CA LEU A 145 6.92 -16.96 -11.14
C LEU A 145 8.34 -17.48 -11.38
N ALA A 146 8.99 -17.03 -12.45
CA ALA A 146 10.36 -17.44 -12.78
C ALA A 146 11.19 -16.30 -13.36
N THR A 147 12.51 -16.38 -13.16
CA THR A 147 13.51 -15.49 -13.76
C THR A 147 14.72 -16.34 -14.10
N LEU A 148 15.36 -16.11 -15.25
CA LEU A 148 16.60 -16.80 -15.62
C LEU A 148 17.70 -16.51 -14.58
N PRO A 149 18.51 -17.52 -14.17
CA PRO A 149 19.49 -17.36 -13.09
C PRO A 149 20.47 -16.20 -13.28
N GLU A 150 20.95 -15.97 -14.51
CA GLU A 150 21.87 -14.90 -14.89
C GLU A 150 21.27 -13.48 -14.78
N TYR A 151 19.95 -13.39 -14.67
CA TYR A 151 19.19 -12.16 -14.40
C TYR A 151 18.73 -12.05 -12.94
N GLY A 152 19.18 -12.96 -12.06
CA GLY A 152 18.91 -12.91 -10.63
C GLY A 152 19.37 -11.61 -9.97
N LYS A 153 18.77 -11.28 -8.82
CA LYS A 153 19.06 -10.07 -8.02
C LYS A 153 18.81 -8.72 -8.71
N ARG A 154 18.07 -8.70 -9.82
CA ARG A 154 17.70 -7.47 -10.56
C ARG A 154 16.24 -7.02 -10.33
N ARG A 155 15.62 -7.46 -9.24
CA ARG A 155 14.21 -7.18 -8.87
C ARG A 155 13.15 -7.61 -9.90
N ILE A 156 13.50 -8.45 -10.89
CA ILE A 156 12.57 -8.88 -11.94
C ILE A 156 11.33 -9.59 -11.37
N GLY A 157 11.50 -10.51 -10.41
CA GLY A 157 10.35 -11.18 -9.77
C GLY A 157 9.40 -10.22 -9.03
N GLU A 158 9.94 -9.18 -8.40
CA GLU A 158 9.15 -8.13 -7.72
C GLU A 158 8.33 -7.32 -8.73
N LEU A 159 8.96 -6.93 -9.83
CA LEU A 159 8.34 -6.13 -10.88
C LEU A 159 7.34 -6.94 -11.73
N LEU A 160 7.56 -8.25 -11.91
CA LEU A 160 6.58 -9.16 -12.51
C LEU A 160 5.31 -9.24 -11.66
N ILE A 161 5.43 -9.46 -10.34
CA ILE A 161 4.26 -9.46 -9.46
C ILE A 161 3.58 -8.08 -9.46
N SER A 162 4.35 -6.99 -9.40
CA SER A 162 3.81 -5.63 -9.45
C SER A 162 3.04 -5.35 -10.75
N SER A 163 3.53 -5.84 -11.88
CA SER A 163 2.88 -5.74 -13.18
C SER A 163 1.59 -6.56 -13.25
N SER A 164 1.57 -7.77 -12.70
CA SER A 164 0.35 -8.58 -12.59
C SER A 164 -0.70 -7.92 -11.67
N LEU A 165 -0.25 -7.32 -10.58
CA LEU A 165 -1.08 -6.52 -9.67
C LEU A 165 -1.70 -5.31 -10.40
N GLU A 166 -0.95 -4.67 -11.30
CA GLU A 166 -1.41 -3.57 -12.13
C GLU A 166 -2.42 -4.04 -13.19
N LEU A 167 -2.12 -5.15 -13.88
CA LEU A 167 -3.03 -5.78 -14.84
C LEU A 167 -4.37 -6.10 -14.18
N GLY A 168 -4.38 -6.73 -13.01
CA GLY A 168 -5.60 -7.00 -12.24
C GLY A 168 -6.37 -5.72 -11.86
N ARG A 169 -5.65 -4.62 -11.55
CA ARG A 169 -6.26 -3.31 -11.29
C ARG A 169 -6.98 -2.77 -12.50
N GLU A 170 -6.36 -2.85 -13.67
CA GLU A 170 -6.91 -2.32 -14.91
C GLU A 170 -8.16 -3.11 -15.35
N LEU A 171 -8.15 -4.44 -15.16
CA LEU A 171 -9.34 -5.28 -15.36
C LEU A 171 -10.50 -4.86 -14.44
N LYS A 172 -10.22 -4.59 -13.15
CA LYS A 172 -11.22 -4.12 -12.19
C LYS A 172 -11.83 -2.76 -12.59
N HIS A 173 -11.07 -1.91 -13.27
CA HIS A 173 -11.58 -0.63 -13.81
C HIS A 173 -12.29 -0.78 -15.16
N GLY A 174 -12.59 -2.01 -15.59
CA GLY A 174 -13.27 -2.27 -16.86
C GLY A 174 -12.40 -2.03 -18.09
N LYS A 175 -11.08 -1.86 -17.93
CA LYS A 175 -10.18 -1.75 -19.08
C LYS A 175 -9.91 -3.14 -19.63
N ASN A 176 -10.07 -3.30 -20.93
CA ASN A 176 -9.74 -4.55 -21.60
C ASN A 176 -8.21 -4.63 -21.80
N VAL A 177 -7.51 -5.15 -20.77
CA VAL A 177 -6.05 -5.37 -20.78
C VAL A 177 -5.66 -6.83 -20.95
N ARG A 178 -6.61 -7.72 -21.24
CA ARG A 178 -6.30 -9.11 -21.57
C ARG A 178 -5.61 -9.20 -22.92
N THR A 179 -4.62 -10.07 -23.00
CA THR A 179 -3.86 -10.32 -24.22
C THR A 179 -4.04 -11.79 -24.62
N PRO A 180 -4.93 -12.08 -25.60
CA PRO A 180 -5.11 -13.45 -26.07
C PRO A 180 -3.83 -14.00 -26.68
N VAL A 181 -3.51 -15.25 -26.36
CA VAL A 181 -2.40 -16.01 -26.95
C VAL A 181 -2.91 -17.28 -27.62
N THR A 182 -2.20 -17.72 -28.65
CA THR A 182 -2.53 -18.87 -29.49
C THR A 182 -2.00 -20.12 -28.82
N VAL A 183 -2.91 -20.93 -28.28
CA VAL A 183 -2.56 -22.19 -27.63
C VAL A 183 -3.31 -23.31 -28.33
N TYR A 184 -2.57 -24.33 -28.80
CA TYR A 184 -3.12 -25.43 -29.61
C TYR A 184 -3.92 -24.96 -30.84
N GLY A 185 -3.43 -23.92 -31.52
CA GLY A 185 -4.05 -23.37 -32.72
C GLY A 185 -5.30 -22.52 -32.49
N LYS A 186 -5.67 -22.22 -31.24
CA LYS A 186 -6.82 -21.38 -30.89
C LYS A 186 -6.39 -20.13 -30.13
N LYS A 187 -6.95 -18.98 -30.51
CA LYS A 187 -6.70 -17.67 -29.88
C LYS A 187 -8.02 -17.14 -29.30
N GLU A 188 -8.39 -17.68 -28.14
CA GLU A 188 -9.69 -17.44 -27.51
C GLU A 188 -9.51 -17.10 -26.03
N LEU A 189 -10.27 -16.11 -25.55
CA LEU A 189 -10.40 -15.80 -24.12
C LEU A 189 -11.71 -16.39 -23.60
N THR A 190 -11.64 -17.32 -22.66
CA THR A 190 -12.82 -17.99 -22.07
C THR A 190 -13.36 -17.26 -20.84
N ASN A 191 -12.68 -16.21 -20.39
CA ASN A 191 -12.87 -15.56 -19.10
C ASN A 191 -13.20 -14.05 -19.24
N ASN A 192 -13.65 -13.60 -20.42
CA ASN A 192 -13.84 -12.18 -20.74
C ASN A 192 -14.68 -11.39 -19.73
N ASN A 193 -15.68 -12.03 -19.12
CA ASN A 193 -16.61 -11.39 -18.19
C ASN A 193 -16.20 -11.55 -16.71
N THR A 194 -15.12 -12.28 -16.44
CA THR A 194 -14.63 -12.47 -15.06
C THR A 194 -13.73 -11.30 -14.68
N ILE A 195 -13.83 -10.80 -13.45
CA ILE A 195 -13.02 -9.66 -12.99
C ILE A 195 -12.42 -10.04 -11.64
N PRO A 196 -11.09 -10.24 -11.54
CA PRO A 196 -10.48 -10.62 -10.28
C PRO A 196 -10.59 -9.47 -9.27
N THR A 197 -11.14 -9.75 -8.09
CA THR A 197 -11.25 -8.78 -6.98
C THR A 197 -10.20 -9.04 -5.90
N MET A 198 -9.52 -10.18 -5.97
CA MET A 198 -8.44 -10.60 -5.08
C MET A 198 -7.29 -11.19 -5.87
N VAL A 199 -6.10 -11.14 -5.29
CA VAL A 199 -4.89 -11.80 -5.80
C VAL A 199 -4.41 -12.81 -4.77
N SER A 200 -3.99 -13.99 -5.17
CA SER A 200 -3.41 -15.02 -4.29
C SER A 200 -2.20 -15.68 -4.94
N GLY A 201 -1.41 -16.37 -4.12
CA GLY A 201 -0.33 -17.21 -4.61
C GLY A 201 0.28 -18.06 -3.50
N ILE A 202 0.86 -19.19 -3.88
CA ILE A 202 1.65 -20.04 -2.97
C ILE A 202 3.12 -19.70 -3.14
N MET A 203 3.70 -19.05 -2.12
CA MET A 203 5.10 -18.63 -2.12
C MET A 203 5.98 -19.73 -1.56
N THR A 204 6.54 -20.56 -2.45
CA THR A 204 7.31 -21.76 -2.09
C THR A 204 8.78 -21.50 -1.77
N SER A 205 9.35 -20.37 -2.22
CA SER A 205 10.75 -20.01 -1.93
C SER A 205 10.83 -18.82 -0.97
N ILE A 206 11.92 -18.75 -0.20
CA ILE A 206 12.20 -17.56 0.64
C ILE A 206 12.29 -16.27 -0.19
N TYR A 207 12.63 -16.38 -1.47
CA TYR A 207 12.71 -15.23 -2.39
C TYR A 207 11.32 -14.70 -2.74
N SER A 208 10.41 -15.58 -3.17
CA SER A 208 9.03 -15.20 -3.47
C SER A 208 8.27 -14.76 -2.22
N GLN A 209 8.54 -15.38 -1.06
CA GLN A 209 8.00 -14.94 0.24
C GLN A 209 8.47 -13.53 0.61
N ARG A 210 9.76 -13.20 0.42
CA ARG A 210 10.28 -11.83 0.65
C ARG A 210 9.64 -10.82 -0.29
N ILE A 211 9.41 -11.18 -1.55
CA ILE A 211 8.70 -10.32 -2.50
C ILE A 211 7.25 -10.09 -2.04
N ALA A 212 6.54 -11.15 -1.64
CA ALA A 212 5.17 -11.04 -1.12
C ALA A 212 5.09 -10.13 0.11
N THR A 213 6.01 -10.27 1.07
CA THR A 213 6.13 -9.36 2.23
C THR A 213 6.37 -7.93 1.80
N LYS A 214 7.33 -7.70 0.88
CA LYS A 214 7.66 -6.36 0.37
C LYS A 214 6.48 -5.71 -0.35
N LEU A 215 5.67 -6.52 -1.04
CA LEU A 215 4.46 -6.08 -1.72
C LEU A 215 3.22 -6.16 -0.82
N HIS A 216 3.37 -6.26 0.50
CA HIS A 216 2.29 -6.22 1.49
C HIS A 216 1.15 -7.20 1.21
N PHE A 217 1.49 -8.44 0.83
CA PHE A 217 0.53 -9.53 0.87
C PHE A 217 0.30 -9.97 2.32
N GLU A 218 -0.94 -10.32 2.63
CA GLU A 218 -1.32 -11.02 3.86
C GLU A 218 -0.84 -12.48 3.78
N ARG A 219 -0.26 -12.98 4.87
CA ARG A 219 0.12 -14.40 5.01
C ARG A 219 -1.00 -15.12 5.73
N LEU A 220 -1.59 -16.14 5.10
CA LEU A 220 -2.74 -16.87 5.66
C LEU A 220 -2.37 -18.20 6.26
N LEU A 221 -1.51 -18.94 5.55
CA LEU A 221 -1.16 -20.30 5.92
C LEU A 221 0.32 -20.51 5.64
N GLU A 222 1.03 -21.02 6.64
CA GLU A 222 2.40 -21.50 6.50
C GLU A 222 2.40 -23.03 6.55
N VAL A 223 3.19 -23.65 5.69
CA VAL A 223 3.18 -25.08 5.48
C VAL A 223 4.62 -25.59 5.44
N SER A 224 4.99 -26.45 6.40
CA SER A 224 6.34 -26.99 6.48
C SER A 224 6.61 -28.02 5.37
N TYR A 225 7.82 -28.01 4.81
CA TYR A 225 8.24 -29.08 3.90
C TYR A 225 8.51 -30.42 4.61
N ASP A 226 8.55 -30.45 5.93
CA ASP A 226 8.61 -31.71 6.69
C ASP A 226 7.29 -32.48 6.71
N ASP A 227 6.19 -31.81 6.35
CA ASP A 227 4.83 -32.37 6.36
C ASP A 227 4.49 -33.15 5.08
N TYR A 228 5.37 -33.10 4.07
CA TYR A 228 5.14 -33.69 2.75
C TYR A 228 6.23 -34.69 2.41
N GLU A 229 5.80 -35.79 1.79
CA GLU A 229 6.66 -36.85 1.32
C GLU A 229 6.34 -37.15 -0.15
N PHE A 230 7.38 -37.39 -0.94
CA PHE A 230 7.24 -37.90 -2.29
C PHE A 230 8.26 -39.01 -2.52
N GLY A 231 7.83 -40.15 -3.03
CA GLY A 231 8.74 -41.29 -3.31
C GLY A 231 9.59 -41.71 -2.10
N GLY A 232 9.01 -41.76 -0.90
CA GLY A 232 9.71 -42.23 0.30
C GLY A 232 10.67 -41.22 0.96
N LYS A 233 10.70 -39.96 0.49
CA LYS A 233 11.53 -38.89 1.08
C LYS A 233 10.71 -37.64 1.31
N LYS A 234 10.96 -36.97 2.43
CA LYS A 234 10.36 -35.68 2.73
C LYS A 234 10.79 -34.62 1.72
N PHE A 235 9.97 -33.59 1.55
CA PHE A 235 10.35 -32.45 0.72
C PHE A 235 11.59 -31.75 1.28
N SER A 236 11.69 -31.63 2.61
CA SER A 236 12.86 -31.07 3.31
C SER A 236 14.17 -31.82 3.07
N GLU A 237 14.13 -33.10 2.67
CA GLU A 237 15.31 -33.88 2.30
C GLU A 237 15.82 -33.59 0.88
N ARG A 238 14.98 -33.00 0.01
CA ARG A 238 15.31 -32.67 -1.39
C ARG A 238 15.52 -31.18 -1.62
N ILE A 239 14.86 -30.34 -0.84
CA ILE A 239 14.86 -28.89 -0.99
C ILE A 239 16.04 -28.27 -0.24
N ASP A 240 16.66 -27.24 -0.82
CA ASP A 240 17.70 -26.45 -0.13
C ASP A 240 17.17 -25.98 1.26
N PRO A 241 17.87 -26.25 2.38
CA PRO A 241 17.40 -25.95 3.73
C PRO A 241 17.01 -24.47 3.98
N LYS A 242 17.49 -23.54 3.15
CA LYS A 242 17.04 -22.12 3.21
C LYS A 242 15.57 -21.93 2.84
N HIS A 243 14.95 -22.92 2.21
CA HIS A 243 13.53 -23.00 1.89
C HIS A 243 12.92 -24.09 2.76
N SER A 244 12.43 -23.73 3.96
CA SER A 244 11.90 -24.70 4.93
C SER A 244 10.38 -24.83 4.91
N TYR A 245 9.67 -23.86 4.32
CA TYR A 245 8.21 -23.83 4.26
C TYR A 245 7.73 -23.10 3.01
N SER A 246 6.46 -23.30 2.65
CA SER A 246 5.72 -22.44 1.72
C SER A 246 4.69 -21.61 2.48
N VAL A 247 4.22 -20.53 1.85
CA VAL A 247 3.20 -19.65 2.44
C VAL A 247 2.11 -19.37 1.41
N LEU A 248 0.85 -19.64 1.77
CA LEU A 248 -0.29 -19.11 1.04
C LEU A 248 -0.45 -17.63 1.38
N VAL A 249 -0.35 -16.79 0.37
CA VAL A 249 -0.48 -15.35 0.52
C VAL A 249 -1.66 -14.83 -0.27
N THR A 250 -2.29 -13.79 0.25
CA THR A 250 -3.41 -13.11 -0.40
C THR A 250 -3.20 -11.62 -0.38
N LYS A 251 -3.80 -10.96 -1.35
CA LYS A 251 -3.92 -9.53 -1.37
C LYS A 251 -5.31 -9.20 -1.83
N ARG A 252 -6.21 -9.06 -0.86
CA ARG A 252 -7.53 -8.50 -1.09
C ARG A 252 -7.34 -7.05 -1.49
N ARG A 253 -7.79 -6.70 -2.69
CA ARG A 253 -7.92 -5.28 -3.02
C ARG A 253 -9.26 -4.84 -2.45
N SER A 254 -9.22 -4.32 -1.22
CA SER A 254 -10.35 -3.70 -0.55
C SER A 254 -11.25 -2.95 -1.56
N LEU A 255 -12.56 -3.10 -1.41
CA LEU A 255 -13.47 -1.98 -1.63
C LEU A 255 -12.86 -0.84 -0.81
N ASP A 256 -12.39 0.22 -1.48
CA ASP A 256 -11.38 1.18 -1.01
C ASP A 256 -9.90 0.76 -1.10
N HIS A 257 -9.43 0.53 -2.32
CA HIS A 257 -8.39 1.41 -2.82
C HIS A 257 -9.03 2.32 -3.86
N SER A 258 -9.86 3.26 -3.41
CA SER A 258 -10.12 4.47 -4.15
C SER A 258 -8.77 5.12 -4.37
N ARG A 259 -8.13 4.83 -5.52
CA ARG A 259 -6.82 5.39 -5.87
C ARG A 259 -5.78 5.18 -4.75
N THR A 260 -4.88 4.21 -4.87
CA THR A 260 -3.46 4.59 -4.69
C THR A 260 -3.09 5.51 -5.84
N MET A 261 -3.68 6.70 -5.85
CA MET A 261 -2.87 7.84 -6.16
C MET A 261 -1.98 7.95 -4.92
N SER A 262 -0.74 7.51 -5.05
CA SER A 262 0.31 8.46 -4.72
C SER A 262 -0.04 9.70 -5.54
N VAL A 263 -0.88 10.60 -5.00
CA VAL A 263 -1.04 11.91 -5.61
C VAL A 263 0.30 12.54 -5.28
N CYS A 264 1.28 12.31 -6.15
CA CYS A 264 2.39 13.23 -6.24
C CYS A 264 1.72 14.59 -6.44
N LEU A 265 1.78 15.43 -5.41
CA LEU A 265 1.27 16.79 -5.45
C LEU A 265 2.26 17.69 -6.23
N GLY A 266 3.37 17.10 -6.69
CA GLY A 266 4.46 17.73 -7.41
C GLY A 266 5.78 17.52 -6.67
N THR A 267 6.83 18.08 -7.23
CA THR A 267 8.13 18.19 -6.58
C THR A 267 8.40 19.63 -6.18
N ASP A 268 9.38 19.82 -5.31
CA ASP A 268 10.01 21.11 -5.10
C ASP A 268 10.68 21.60 -6.39
N ARG A 269 11.20 22.84 -6.36
CA ARG A 269 11.86 23.47 -7.51
C ARG A 269 13.08 22.69 -8.01
N THR A 270 13.73 21.92 -7.16
CA THR A 270 14.92 21.14 -7.53
C THR A 270 14.59 19.77 -8.08
N GLY A 271 13.36 19.29 -7.88
CA GLY A 271 12.97 17.91 -8.19
C GLY A 271 13.44 16.88 -7.17
N ALA A 272 14.17 17.29 -6.13
CA ALA A 272 14.75 16.40 -5.13
C ALA A 272 13.74 15.99 -4.05
N ILE A 273 12.72 16.82 -3.81
CA ILE A 273 11.70 16.58 -2.77
C ILE A 273 10.36 16.40 -3.45
N GLU A 274 9.73 15.26 -3.20
CA GLU A 274 8.41 14.94 -3.70
C GLU A 274 7.35 15.14 -2.61
N PHE A 275 6.29 15.90 -2.91
CA PHE A 275 5.17 16.09 -2.01
C PHE A 275 4.09 15.06 -2.28
N LYS A 276 3.64 14.35 -1.24
CA LYS A 276 2.63 13.29 -1.34
C LYS A 276 1.56 13.46 -0.27
N ILE A 277 0.36 12.98 -0.58
CA ILE A 277 -0.64 12.75 0.46
C ILE A 277 -0.15 11.61 1.36
N LEU A 278 -0.30 11.77 2.67
CA LEU A 278 0.08 10.76 3.66
C LEU A 278 -0.72 9.46 3.42
N THR A 279 0.01 8.35 3.29
CA THR A 279 -0.56 7.00 3.13
C THR A 279 -0.27 6.14 4.36
N LYS A 280 -1.02 5.05 4.53
CA LYS A 280 -0.92 4.16 5.70
C LYS A 280 0.50 3.60 5.90
N ASP A 281 1.24 3.34 4.83
CA ASP A 281 2.63 2.87 4.87
C ASP A 281 3.65 3.93 5.28
N LYS A 282 3.26 5.22 5.31
CA LYS A 282 4.11 6.37 5.65
C LYS A 282 3.79 7.02 7.00
N ILE A 283 2.85 6.45 7.75
CA ILE A 283 2.47 6.98 9.08
C ILE A 283 3.67 6.99 10.03
N GLU A 284 4.42 5.88 10.13
CA GLU A 284 5.57 5.80 11.05
C GLU A 284 6.68 6.79 10.68
N ASP A 285 6.97 6.95 9.37
CA ASP A 285 7.94 7.93 8.87
C ASP A 285 7.49 9.37 9.23
N ALA A 286 6.21 9.68 9.07
CA ALA A 286 5.65 10.99 9.41
C ALA A 286 5.68 11.25 10.93
N LEU A 287 5.37 10.24 11.74
CA LEU A 287 5.44 10.33 13.21
C LEU A 287 6.89 10.46 13.70
N ALA A 288 7.86 9.87 13.01
CA ALA A 288 9.28 10.10 13.32
C ALA A 288 9.66 11.57 13.11
N VAL A 289 9.28 12.16 11.97
CA VAL A 289 9.51 13.60 11.71
C VAL A 289 8.76 14.47 12.73
N GLN A 290 7.50 14.12 13.06
CA GLN A 290 6.73 14.82 14.08
C GLN A 290 7.44 14.77 15.44
N SER A 291 7.88 13.60 15.88
CA SER A 291 8.60 13.39 17.14
C SER A 291 9.88 14.23 17.21
N GLU A 292 10.71 14.19 16.16
CA GLU A 292 11.95 14.95 16.09
C GLU A 292 11.72 16.47 16.10
N THR A 293 10.70 16.93 15.37
CA THR A 293 10.41 18.36 15.24
C THR A 293 9.67 18.93 16.44
N MET A 294 8.94 18.10 17.19
CA MET A 294 8.20 18.52 18.39
C MET A 294 9.13 19.02 19.51
N HIS A 295 10.39 18.59 19.51
CA HIS A 295 11.42 19.12 20.42
C HIS A 295 11.67 20.63 20.25
N GLN A 296 11.31 21.18 19.09
CA GLN A 296 11.46 22.59 18.75
C GLN A 296 10.12 23.33 18.76
N GLU A 297 9.01 22.63 19.03
CA GLU A 297 7.67 23.21 19.01
C GLU A 297 7.43 23.99 20.31
N CYS A 298 7.06 25.27 20.16
CA CYS A 298 7.00 26.20 21.26
C CYS A 298 5.91 25.87 22.29
N ILE A 299 4.76 25.34 21.87
CA ILE A 299 3.73 24.90 22.82
C ILE A 299 4.22 23.68 23.59
N ALA A 300 4.79 22.65 22.95
CA ALA A 300 5.35 21.48 23.62
C ALA A 300 6.42 21.87 24.65
N ILE A 301 7.32 22.79 24.30
CA ILE A 301 8.33 23.35 25.21
C ILE A 301 7.67 24.08 26.39
N GLY A 302 6.75 25.01 26.12
CA GLY A 302 6.08 25.76 27.18
C GLY A 302 5.12 24.91 28.01
N MET A 303 4.66 23.80 27.46
CA MET A 303 3.88 22.77 28.15
C MET A 303 4.76 21.80 28.95
N GLY A 304 6.08 21.90 28.84
CA GLY A 304 7.00 21.06 29.58
C GLY A 304 6.89 19.59 29.18
N MET A 305 6.55 19.33 27.92
CA MET A 305 6.30 17.98 27.43
C MET A 305 7.50 17.06 27.65
N TYR A 306 8.70 17.58 27.49
CA TYR A 306 9.95 16.82 27.70
C TYR A 306 10.44 16.83 29.16
N GLU A 307 9.72 17.52 30.06
CA GLU A 307 9.93 17.44 31.52
C GLU A 307 9.04 16.35 32.15
N ASP A 308 8.11 15.79 31.37
CA ASP A 308 7.08 14.83 31.78
C ASP A 308 7.37 13.47 31.11
N PRO A 309 8.08 12.53 31.78
CA PRO A 309 8.57 11.30 31.15
C PRO A 309 7.42 10.46 30.56
N GLY A 310 7.50 10.12 29.27
CA GLY A 310 6.47 9.37 28.55
C GLY A 310 5.42 10.22 27.85
N ALA A 311 5.38 11.53 28.11
CA ALA A 311 4.43 12.43 27.47
C ALA A 311 4.65 12.58 25.95
N PRO A 312 5.89 12.72 25.42
CA PRO A 312 6.10 12.80 23.98
C PRO A 312 5.60 11.56 23.23
N GLU A 313 5.81 10.36 23.79
CA GLU A 313 5.34 9.09 23.23
C GLU A 313 3.82 8.97 23.29
N GLU A 314 3.20 9.39 24.40
CA GLU A 314 1.74 9.43 24.52
C GLU A 314 1.12 10.40 23.52
N MET A 315 1.75 11.57 23.31
CA MET A 315 1.27 12.58 22.36
C MET A 315 1.19 12.02 20.92
N GLN A 316 2.07 11.10 20.54
CA GLN A 316 1.96 10.41 19.23
C GLN A 316 0.62 9.69 19.05
N SER A 317 0.00 9.23 20.14
CA SER A 317 -1.34 8.60 20.09
C SER A 317 -2.41 9.60 19.70
N ALA A 318 -2.31 10.86 20.14
CA ALA A 318 -3.20 11.93 19.69
C ALA A 318 -3.01 12.23 18.19
N PHE A 319 -1.76 12.30 17.72
CA PHE A 319 -1.49 12.45 16.28
C PHE A 319 -2.03 11.29 15.45
N ARG A 320 -1.95 10.05 15.95
CA ARG A 320 -2.55 8.87 15.31
C ARG A 320 -4.07 8.93 15.25
N GLU A 321 -4.71 9.63 16.18
CA GLU A 321 -6.15 9.86 16.13
C GLU A 321 -6.50 10.94 15.10
N VAL A 322 -5.79 12.06 15.11
CA VAL A 322 -6.01 13.18 14.16
C VAL A 322 -5.90 12.74 12.71
N ILE A 323 -4.92 11.90 12.37
CA ILE A 323 -4.75 11.43 10.97
C ILE A 323 -5.91 10.56 10.46
N LYS A 324 -6.79 10.06 11.35
CA LYS A 324 -7.98 9.31 10.93
C LYS A 324 -9.04 10.22 10.31
N ASP A 325 -9.01 11.51 10.66
CA ASP A 325 -9.99 12.49 10.24
C ASP A 325 -9.53 13.18 8.95
N GLY A 326 -10.33 13.03 7.89
CA GLY A 326 -10.07 13.69 6.61
C GLY A 326 -10.65 15.10 6.55
N CYS A 327 -11.92 15.27 6.96
CA CYS A 327 -12.61 16.55 7.08
C CYS A 327 -13.52 16.56 8.31
N THR A 328 -13.62 17.72 8.94
CA THR A 328 -14.42 17.93 10.16
C THR A 328 -15.79 18.51 9.81
N VAL A 329 -16.82 18.08 10.53
CA VAL A 329 -18.22 18.53 10.42
C VAL A 329 -18.64 19.24 11.70
N PRO A 330 -19.65 20.13 11.66
CA PRO A 330 -20.21 20.69 12.88
C PRO A 330 -20.84 19.57 13.72
N LEU A 331 -20.58 19.58 15.03
CA LEU A 331 -21.22 18.66 15.98
C LEU A 331 -22.71 18.96 16.10
N LYS A 332 -23.56 17.93 16.12
CA LYS A 332 -24.98 18.13 16.42
C LYS A 332 -25.16 18.37 17.93
N PRO A 333 -26.24 19.08 18.35
CA PRO A 333 -26.56 19.23 19.77
C PRO A 333 -26.62 17.87 20.49
N GLY A 334 -25.77 17.69 21.51
CA GLY A 334 -25.69 16.45 22.29
C GLY A 334 -24.74 15.38 21.74
N GLU A 335 -24.11 15.60 20.58
CA GLU A 335 -23.01 14.75 20.11
C GLU A 335 -21.71 15.13 20.82
N VAL A 336 -20.93 14.12 21.20
CA VAL A 336 -19.61 14.29 21.81
C VAL A 336 -18.58 14.23 20.69
N ASP A 337 -17.63 15.16 20.69
CA ASP A 337 -16.49 15.14 19.78
C ASP A 337 -15.68 13.84 19.96
N PRO A 338 -15.54 12.99 18.92
CA PRO A 338 -14.75 11.78 18.98
C PRO A 338 -13.30 12.02 19.41
N PHE A 339 -12.68 13.12 18.97
CA PHE A 339 -11.30 13.42 19.34
C PHE A 339 -11.20 13.85 20.80
N ALA A 340 -12.06 14.76 21.28
CA ALA A 340 -12.13 15.10 22.70
C ALA A 340 -12.39 13.86 23.59
N LEU A 341 -13.30 12.97 23.17
CA LEU A 341 -13.58 11.71 23.88
C LEU A 341 -12.35 10.79 23.90
N PHE A 342 -11.61 10.71 22.80
CA PHE A 342 -10.36 9.97 22.74
C PHE A 342 -9.33 10.55 23.72
N VAL A 343 -9.17 11.87 23.73
CA VAL A 343 -8.22 12.57 24.61
C VAL A 343 -8.55 12.33 26.08
N GLU A 344 -9.82 12.46 26.48
CA GLU A 344 -10.28 12.21 27.85
C GLU A 344 -9.93 10.78 28.32
N ASN A 345 -10.19 9.81 27.46
CA ASN A 345 -10.05 8.39 27.78
C ASN A 345 -8.61 7.88 27.69
N ASN A 346 -7.77 8.42 26.79
CA ASN A 346 -6.48 7.82 26.44
C ASN A 346 -5.26 8.66 26.79
N ILE A 347 -5.36 9.99 26.81
CA ILE A 347 -4.23 10.87 27.13
C ILE A 347 -4.21 11.12 28.63
N LYS A 348 -3.13 10.78 29.34
CA LYS A 348 -3.03 10.84 30.81
C LYS A 348 -2.00 11.86 31.29
N HIS A 349 -0.94 12.09 30.52
CA HIS A 349 0.11 13.03 30.88
C HIS A 349 -0.44 14.45 30.90
N ARG A 350 -0.12 15.17 31.98
CA ARG A 350 -0.64 16.52 32.20
C ARG A 350 -0.15 17.47 31.11
N SER A 351 1.11 17.35 30.72
CA SER A 351 1.70 18.20 29.68
C SER A 351 1.01 18.04 28.31
N CYS A 352 0.60 16.83 27.93
CA CYS A 352 -0.20 16.55 26.73
C CYS A 352 -1.59 17.18 26.81
N ARG A 353 -2.30 16.97 27.92
CA ARG A 353 -3.63 17.56 28.13
C ARG A 353 -3.59 19.09 28.14
N ASP A 354 -2.62 19.67 28.82
CA ASP A 354 -2.44 21.12 28.88
C ASP A 354 -2.15 21.71 27.49
N LEU A 355 -1.41 20.99 26.63
CA LEU A 355 -1.19 21.41 25.25
C LEU A 355 -2.49 21.42 24.45
N LEU A 356 -3.23 20.30 24.46
CA LEU A 356 -4.49 20.18 23.71
C LEU A 356 -5.54 21.19 24.20
N ASN A 357 -5.72 21.31 25.51
CA ASN A 357 -6.62 22.31 26.10
C ASN A 357 -6.22 23.75 25.73
N PHE A 358 -4.92 24.03 25.58
CA PHE A 358 -4.46 25.34 25.17
C PHE A 358 -4.75 25.61 23.70
N LEU A 359 -4.66 24.61 22.82
CA LEU A 359 -5.10 24.74 21.43
C LEU A 359 -6.61 25.03 21.39
N ASP A 360 -7.44 24.25 22.08
CA ASP A 360 -8.89 24.48 22.16
C ASP A 360 -9.23 25.88 22.68
N TYR A 361 -8.48 26.38 23.67
CA TYR A 361 -8.64 27.74 24.19
C TYR A 361 -8.31 28.83 23.14
N VAL A 362 -7.32 28.59 22.29
CA VAL A 362 -6.94 29.51 21.21
C VAL A 362 -8.00 29.52 20.11
N GLU A 363 -8.62 28.37 19.83
CA GLU A 363 -9.73 28.16 18.88
C GLU A 363 -11.06 28.72 19.38
N SER A 364 -11.05 29.98 19.80
CA SER A 364 -12.18 30.66 20.44
C SER A 364 -13.34 31.01 19.49
N VAL A 365 -13.19 30.79 18.18
CA VAL A 365 -14.16 31.16 17.15
C VAL A 365 -14.74 29.90 16.52
N ASP A 366 -16.06 29.74 16.59
CA ASP A 366 -16.76 28.70 15.84
C ASP A 366 -16.66 28.98 14.33
N ILE A 367 -15.77 28.25 13.64
CA ILE A 367 -15.54 28.40 12.20
C ILE A 367 -16.78 28.04 11.37
N PHE A 368 -17.54 27.03 11.79
CA PHE A 368 -18.75 26.61 11.07
C PHE A 368 -19.79 27.73 11.09
N GLN A 369 -19.99 28.35 12.26
CA GLN A 369 -20.89 29.49 12.40
C GLN A 369 -20.37 30.73 11.67
N LYS A 370 -19.09 31.09 11.85
CA LYS A 370 -18.50 32.30 11.26
C LYS A 370 -18.59 32.30 9.73
N TYR A 371 -18.32 31.16 9.09
CA TYR A 371 -18.29 31.06 7.64
C TYR A 371 -19.57 30.46 7.03
N ASN A 372 -20.49 29.95 7.86
CA ASN A 372 -21.70 29.26 7.44
C ASN A 372 -21.41 28.09 6.48
N VAL A 373 -20.53 27.19 6.91
CA VAL A 373 -20.04 26.05 6.12
C VAL A 373 -20.34 24.72 6.81
N LYS A 374 -20.34 23.63 6.03
CA LYS A 374 -20.65 22.28 6.56
C LYS A 374 -19.45 21.36 6.68
N GLY A 375 -18.33 21.75 6.08
CA GLY A 375 -17.10 20.99 6.09
C GLY A 375 -15.89 21.90 6.16
N VAL A 376 -14.93 21.52 6.99
CA VAL A 376 -13.65 22.22 7.15
C VAL A 376 -12.51 21.21 7.15
N MET A 377 -11.30 21.68 6.87
CA MET A 377 -10.07 20.88 6.97
C MET A 377 -9.08 21.60 7.88
N GLU A 378 -8.53 20.90 8.85
CA GLU A 378 -7.51 21.46 9.73
C GLU A 378 -6.10 21.11 9.23
N ILE A 379 -5.19 22.07 9.25
CA ILE A 379 -3.75 21.80 9.20
C ILE A 379 -3.26 21.72 10.65
N PHE A 380 -3.34 20.53 11.22
CA PHE A 380 -3.09 20.30 12.65
C PHE A 380 -1.61 20.49 13.03
N TYR A 381 -0.68 20.08 12.15
CA TYR A 381 0.75 20.18 12.44
C TYR A 381 1.61 20.32 11.19
N ILE A 382 2.66 21.14 11.29
CA ILE A 382 3.64 21.35 10.24
C ILE A 382 5.03 21.10 10.83
N GLY A 383 5.65 19.99 10.45
CA GLY A 383 7.02 19.63 10.81
C GLY A 383 7.93 19.64 9.59
N THR A 384 9.15 20.17 9.73
CA THR A 384 10.22 19.99 8.74
C THR A 384 11.44 19.43 9.45
N HIS A 385 11.88 18.25 9.01
CA HIS A 385 13.04 17.56 9.57
C HIS A 385 14.25 18.52 9.66
N PRO A 386 15.02 18.52 10.76
CA PRO A 386 16.05 19.53 11.03
C PRO A 386 17.03 19.77 9.88
N GLN A 387 17.47 18.70 9.20
CA GLN A 387 18.41 18.78 8.08
C GLN A 387 17.86 19.52 6.84
N TYR A 388 16.54 19.67 6.74
CA TYR A 388 15.86 20.26 5.59
C TYR A 388 15.17 21.60 5.92
N GLN A 389 15.34 22.10 7.14
CA GLN A 389 14.82 23.43 7.50
C GLN A 389 15.50 24.55 6.68
N GLY A 390 14.82 25.68 6.51
CA GLY A 390 15.34 26.82 5.73
C GLY A 390 15.19 26.69 4.21
N HIS A 391 14.75 25.54 3.69
CA HIS A 391 14.61 25.29 2.24
C HIS A 391 13.20 25.60 1.69
N GLY A 392 12.31 26.17 2.49
CA GLY A 392 10.95 26.53 2.06
C GLY A 392 9.92 25.39 2.11
N ILE A 393 10.33 24.16 2.49
CA ILE A 393 9.46 22.97 2.53
C ILE A 393 8.18 23.20 3.33
N GLY A 394 8.26 23.81 4.53
CA GLY A 394 7.08 24.09 5.35
C GLY A 394 6.04 24.95 4.64
N ARG A 395 6.48 25.89 3.78
CA ARG A 395 5.57 26.68 2.95
C ARG A 395 4.99 25.83 1.83
N GLU A 396 5.84 25.11 1.09
CA GLU A 396 5.42 24.31 -0.06
C GLU A 396 4.44 23.20 0.36
N ILE A 397 4.69 22.49 1.47
CA ILE A 397 3.77 21.46 1.97
C ILE A 397 2.43 22.07 2.40
N THR A 398 2.42 23.30 2.93
CA THR A 398 1.18 24.01 3.27
C THR A 398 0.41 24.42 2.01
N GLU A 399 1.11 24.91 0.97
CA GLU A 399 0.52 25.17 -0.35
C GLU A 399 -0.10 23.89 -0.94
N LYS A 400 0.60 22.76 -0.83
CA LYS A 400 0.10 21.45 -1.26
C LYS A 400 -1.09 20.96 -0.44
N SER A 401 -1.14 21.23 0.86
CA SER A 401 -2.34 20.96 1.67
C SER A 401 -3.55 21.78 1.19
N LEU A 402 -3.36 23.04 0.79
CA LEU A 402 -4.44 23.84 0.17
C LEU A 402 -4.89 23.27 -1.18
N GLU A 403 -3.97 22.77 -2.01
CA GLU A 403 -4.31 22.07 -3.25
C GLU A 403 -5.14 20.80 -2.98
N VAL A 404 -4.78 20.03 -1.95
CA VAL A 404 -5.56 18.87 -1.49
C VAL A 404 -6.96 19.29 -1.08
N ALA A 405 -7.09 20.33 -0.25
CA ALA A 405 -8.38 20.83 0.20
C ALA A 405 -9.28 21.28 -0.96
N ARG A 406 -8.75 22.04 -1.92
CA ARG A 406 -9.49 22.42 -3.14
C ARG A 406 -9.87 21.21 -3.97
N GLY A 407 -8.96 20.24 -4.11
CA GLY A 407 -9.22 19.00 -4.81
C GLY A 407 -10.34 18.17 -4.17
N LEU A 408 -10.37 18.10 -2.83
CA LEU A 408 -11.45 17.46 -2.08
C LEU A 408 -12.76 18.21 -2.32
N ARG A 409 -12.78 19.53 -2.13
CA ARG A 409 -13.96 20.38 -2.34
C ARG A 409 -14.58 20.20 -3.73
N ASP A 410 -13.76 20.27 -4.76
CA ASP A 410 -14.18 20.17 -6.17
C ASP A 410 -14.55 18.72 -6.58
N GLY A 411 -14.41 17.73 -5.68
CA GLY A 411 -14.62 16.31 -5.98
C GLY A 411 -13.57 15.69 -6.91
N LYS A 412 -12.46 16.40 -7.17
CA LYS A 412 -11.32 15.91 -7.97
C LYS A 412 -10.47 14.91 -7.20
N LEU A 413 -10.41 15.06 -5.87
CA LEU A 413 -9.80 14.15 -4.92
C LEU A 413 -10.88 13.49 -4.06
N LYS A 414 -10.61 12.25 -3.64
CA LYS A 414 -11.38 11.55 -2.61
C LYS A 414 -10.60 11.60 -1.30
N GLN A 415 -11.30 11.62 -0.17
CA GLN A 415 -10.66 11.45 1.14
C GLN A 415 -9.92 10.10 1.17
N ILE A 416 -8.78 10.06 1.86
CA ILE A 416 -7.98 8.85 1.98
C ILE A 416 -8.28 8.20 3.33
N CYS A 417 -8.62 6.91 3.31
CA CYS A 417 -8.78 6.12 4.53
C CYS A 417 -7.40 5.81 5.13
N ILE A 418 -7.02 6.50 6.20
CA ILE A 418 -5.79 6.21 6.95
C ILE A 418 -6.04 5.11 8.01
N ALA A 419 -7.29 4.96 8.47
CA ALA A 419 -7.74 3.96 9.46
C ALA A 419 -8.65 2.87 8.85
N ASP A 420 -9.56 2.30 9.64
CA ASP A 420 -10.46 1.20 9.22
C ASP A 420 -11.70 1.67 8.44
N LYS A 421 -12.03 2.97 8.51
CA LYS A 421 -13.14 3.61 7.79
C LYS A 421 -12.85 5.09 7.51
N ILE A 422 -13.31 5.60 6.37
CA ILE A 422 -13.35 7.04 6.12
C ILE A 422 -14.50 7.61 6.95
N VAL A 423 -14.18 8.41 7.95
CA VAL A 423 -15.18 9.22 8.65
C VAL A 423 -15.51 10.40 7.75
N ASN A 424 -16.80 10.73 7.60
CA ASN A 424 -17.24 11.92 6.84
C ASN A 424 -16.93 11.90 5.32
N GLU A 425 -16.99 10.73 4.66
CA GLU A 425 -16.64 10.55 3.22
C GLU A 425 -17.32 11.54 2.25
N HIS A 426 -18.54 11.97 2.58
CA HIS A 426 -19.33 12.89 1.74
C HIS A 426 -19.03 14.38 2.00
N VAL A 427 -18.23 14.67 3.01
CA VAL A 427 -17.95 16.04 3.46
C VAL A 427 -16.87 16.65 2.59
N ARG A 428 -17.05 17.93 2.28
CA ARG A 428 -16.21 18.70 1.38
C ARG A 428 -15.76 19.94 2.13
N PRO A 429 -14.45 20.17 2.28
CA PRO A 429 -13.99 21.31 3.03
C PRO A 429 -14.24 22.58 2.23
N GLU A 430 -14.75 23.61 2.88
CA GLU A 430 -14.95 24.95 2.31
C GLU A 430 -13.96 25.96 2.92
N ILE A 431 -13.48 25.66 4.12
CA ILE A 431 -12.49 26.42 4.87
C ILE A 431 -11.34 25.49 5.26
N VAL A 432 -10.11 26.00 5.18
CA VAL A 432 -8.94 25.41 5.82
C VAL A 432 -8.55 26.27 7.00
N PHE A 433 -8.26 25.69 8.15
CA PHE A 433 -7.85 26.44 9.33
C PHE A 433 -6.67 25.79 10.04
N CYS A 434 -6.01 26.55 10.92
CA CYS A 434 -4.96 26.03 11.79
C CYS A 434 -4.66 26.98 12.95
N VAL A 435 -4.01 26.44 13.98
CA VAL A 435 -3.34 27.23 15.02
C VAL A 435 -1.86 27.42 14.67
N ALA A 436 -1.49 28.64 14.28
CA ALA A 436 -0.12 29.01 13.96
C ALA A 436 0.64 29.44 15.23
N ALA A 437 1.22 28.45 15.91
CA ALA A 437 1.93 28.62 17.18
C ALA A 437 3.28 29.36 17.10
N SER A 438 4.06 29.08 16.05
CA SER A 438 5.41 29.64 15.90
C SER A 438 5.43 30.83 14.95
N MET A 439 6.44 31.69 15.09
CA MET A 439 6.66 32.77 14.13
C MET A 439 6.89 32.26 12.69
N TYR A 440 7.37 31.01 12.55
CA TYR A 440 7.61 30.39 11.25
C TYR A 440 6.30 29.99 10.58
N SER A 441 5.41 29.30 11.30
CA SER A 441 4.09 28.95 10.78
C SER A 441 3.25 30.21 10.53
N GLN A 442 3.30 31.22 11.40
CA GLN A 442 2.63 32.50 11.17
C GLN A 442 3.07 33.19 9.88
N ARG A 443 4.38 33.22 9.59
CA ARG A 443 4.90 33.77 8.31
C ARG A 443 4.46 32.95 7.09
N ILE A 444 4.28 31.64 7.23
CA ILE A 444 3.72 30.80 6.17
C ILE A 444 2.26 31.21 5.94
N MET A 445 1.46 31.28 7.00
CA MET A 445 0.04 31.64 6.92
C MET A 445 -0.18 33.04 6.34
N GLU A 446 0.65 34.02 6.71
CA GLU A 446 0.66 35.36 6.11
C GLU A 446 0.94 35.32 4.60
N LYS A 447 1.97 34.58 4.17
CA LYS A 447 2.30 34.43 2.74
C LYS A 447 1.22 33.73 1.92
N LEU A 448 0.42 32.89 2.57
CA LEU A 448 -0.68 32.16 1.94
C LEU A 448 -2.04 32.83 2.12
N ASN A 449 -2.05 34.07 2.64
CA ASN A 449 -3.25 34.89 2.81
C ASN A 449 -4.34 34.23 3.67
N PHE A 450 -3.93 33.61 4.78
CA PHE A 450 -4.87 33.22 5.83
C PHE A 450 -5.33 34.47 6.62
N GLU A 451 -6.62 34.53 6.93
CA GLU A 451 -7.24 35.51 7.82
C GLU A 451 -6.93 35.15 9.28
N ILE A 452 -6.58 36.15 10.09
CA ILE A 452 -6.44 35.96 11.54
C ILE A 452 -7.83 36.04 12.19
N LEU A 453 -8.25 34.94 12.83
CA LEU A 453 -9.50 34.84 13.57
C LEU A 453 -9.34 35.27 15.03
N ASN A 454 -8.23 34.89 15.63
CA ASN A 454 -7.87 35.20 17.01
C ASN A 454 -6.35 35.29 17.13
N GLU A 455 -5.85 36.15 18.01
CA GLU A 455 -4.43 36.27 18.34
C GLU A 455 -4.28 36.41 19.85
N LEU A 456 -3.40 35.62 20.44
CA LEU A 456 -3.07 35.68 21.86
C LEU A 456 -1.58 35.90 22.05
N ARG A 457 -1.20 36.68 23.05
CA ARG A 457 0.21 36.89 23.41
C ARG A 457 0.63 35.86 24.44
N TYR A 458 1.76 35.20 24.22
CA TYR A 458 2.26 34.17 25.15
C TYR A 458 2.57 34.71 26.56
N GLU A 459 2.77 36.03 26.70
CA GLU A 459 2.96 36.67 28.01
C GLU A 459 1.67 36.80 28.84
N GLU A 460 0.51 36.67 28.20
CA GLU A 460 -0.81 36.78 28.82
C GLU A 460 -1.31 35.42 29.33
N TYR A 461 -0.73 34.32 28.83
CA TYR A 461 -1.06 32.97 29.27
C TYR A 461 -0.12 32.50 30.40
N VAL A 462 -0.69 32.17 31.55
CA VAL A 462 0.03 31.70 32.74
C VAL A 462 -0.36 30.26 33.05
N ARG A 463 0.63 29.39 33.20
CA ARG A 463 0.44 27.98 33.57
C ARG A 463 1.45 27.57 34.64
N GLY A 464 0.96 26.95 35.71
CA GLY A 464 1.81 26.54 36.84
C GLY A 464 2.56 27.70 37.49
N GLY A 465 1.98 28.92 37.46
CA GLY A 465 2.58 30.13 38.00
C GLY A 465 3.68 30.77 37.14
N LYS A 466 3.97 30.24 35.95
CA LYS A 466 4.94 30.82 34.99
C LYS A 466 4.21 31.27 33.73
N LYS A 467 4.65 32.38 33.12
CA LYS A 467 4.13 32.79 31.82
C LYS A 467 4.66 31.84 30.74
N MET A 468 3.87 31.62 29.69
CA MET A 468 4.32 30.81 28.56
C MET A 468 5.59 31.42 27.92
N SER A 469 5.65 32.75 27.82
CA SER A 469 6.81 33.50 27.34
C SER A 469 8.11 33.21 28.11
N ASP A 470 8.01 32.92 29.43
CA ASP A 470 9.18 32.65 30.26
C ASP A 470 9.80 31.28 29.96
N ARG A 471 9.01 30.36 29.37
CA ARG A 471 9.42 29.00 29.06
C ARG A 471 9.94 28.83 27.64
N ILE A 472 9.35 29.55 26.67
CA ILE A 472 9.64 29.39 25.24
C ILE A 472 10.65 30.42 24.72
N GLY A 473 11.05 31.39 25.56
CA GLY A 473 11.97 32.46 25.20
C GLY A 473 11.32 33.60 24.41
N HIS A 474 12.15 34.47 23.81
CA HIS A 474 11.72 35.73 23.20
C HIS A 474 11.39 35.62 21.70
N MET A 475 11.65 34.47 21.08
CA MET A 475 11.49 34.27 19.64
C MET A 475 10.01 34.23 19.23
N HIS A 476 9.17 33.53 20.01
CA HIS A 476 7.74 33.38 19.76
C HIS A 476 6.97 34.26 20.73
N LYS A 477 6.21 35.23 20.21
CA LYS A 477 5.50 36.24 21.02
C LYS A 477 4.00 36.02 21.07
N THR A 478 3.44 35.52 19.98
CA THR A 478 2.01 35.33 19.80
C THR A 478 1.73 33.96 19.26
N ILE A 479 0.47 33.53 19.40
CA ILE A 479 -0.15 32.40 18.73
C ILE A 479 -1.37 32.92 17.98
N ARG A 480 -1.61 32.42 16.76
CA ARG A 480 -2.70 32.89 15.91
C ARG A 480 -3.61 31.74 15.50
N TYR A 481 -4.90 31.88 15.73
CA TYR A 481 -5.91 31.06 15.09
C TYR A 481 -6.24 31.67 13.74
N VAL A 482 -6.08 30.91 12.66
CA VAL A 482 -6.20 31.45 11.31
C VAL A 482 -7.03 30.55 10.40
N ALA A 483 -7.69 31.15 9.41
CA ALA A 483 -8.49 30.43 8.42
C ALA A 483 -8.30 30.95 7.00
N HIS A 484 -8.49 30.08 6.02
CA HIS A 484 -8.43 30.38 4.60
C HIS A 484 -9.64 29.79 3.90
N LYS A 485 -10.40 30.66 3.23
CA LYS A 485 -11.53 30.24 2.41
C LYS A 485 -11.03 29.69 1.07
N LEU A 486 -11.47 28.49 0.71
CA LEU A 486 -10.98 27.76 -0.46
C LEU A 486 -11.45 28.34 -1.79
#